data_AF-A0A8C9RAZ5-F1
#
_entry.id   AF-A0A8C9RAZ5-F1
#
_cell.length_a   1.000
_cell.length_b   1.000
_cell.length_c   1.000
_cell.angle_alpha   90.00
_cell.angle_beta   90.00
_cell.angle_gamma   90.00
#
_symmetry.space_group_name_H-M   'P 1'
#
loop_
_entity.id
_entity.type
_entity.pdbx_description
1 polymer ?
#
loop_
_entity_poly.entity_id
_entity_poly.type
_entity_poly.pdbx_seq_one_letter_code
_entity_poly.pdbx_strand_id
1 'polypeptide(L)'
;MSTKDGGSRKRKQDFPQVQKPEDRQDSDVNSSSPVITAFKTFQLELDTRHDKYERLVKLSRDITIESKRTIFLLHRVTSPSVPSAEEVLAESDAKLDGVRQKIKQIAEELQGEDLYQFHKAFTPGIQEYVEAVSFQHFIKHRTLISLEDVNTRLVFLQEDKSEAKDPSAEPQEREVLAFQVTPIDYLLGVADLTGELMRMCIGSVGNGDIDTPFQLSQFLQQIHDGFSYIGNTGPYEVSKKLHTLRQSLAKVEDACYTLRVRGSEIPKHMLADVFAGRAMPMDPDEGVA
;
A
#
# COMPACT_ATOMS: atom_id res chain seq x y z
N MET A 1 43.96 -23.02 52.46
CA MET A 1 43.66 -22.26 51.22
C MET A 1 42.33 -22.77 50.68
N SER A 2 41.44 -21.85 50.32
CA SER A 2 40.05 -22.05 49.85
C SER A 2 39.02 -22.55 50.86
N THR A 3 38.12 -21.64 51.29
CA THR A 3 36.66 -21.82 51.27
C THR A 3 35.96 -20.45 51.32
N LYS A 4 34.78 -20.41 50.68
CA LYS A 4 33.95 -19.25 50.31
C LYS A 4 33.36 -18.51 51.52
N ASP A 5 33.12 -17.21 51.39
CA ASP A 5 31.81 -16.66 51.78
C ASP A 5 31.40 -15.45 50.94
N GLY A 6 30.16 -15.47 50.48
CA GLY A 6 29.55 -14.46 49.62
C GLY A 6 28.86 -13.38 50.44
N GLY A 7 29.31 -12.14 50.32
CA GLY A 7 28.73 -11.00 51.01
C GLY A 7 28.37 -9.87 50.06
N SER A 8 27.16 -9.90 49.52
CA SER A 8 26.56 -8.81 48.74
C SER A 8 26.39 -7.56 49.62
N ARG A 9 27.31 -6.59 49.50
CA ARG A 9 27.21 -5.27 50.16
C ARG A 9 26.11 -4.43 49.49
N LYS A 10 24.89 -4.48 50.03
CA LYS A 10 23.83 -3.50 49.74
C LYS A 10 24.21 -2.15 50.38
N ARG A 11 24.56 -1.15 49.56
CA ARG A 11 24.60 0.26 49.98
C ARG A 11 23.17 0.71 50.32
N LYS A 12 22.89 0.99 51.60
CA LYS A 12 21.74 1.78 52.01
C LYS A 12 22.00 3.24 51.60
N GLN A 13 21.30 3.73 50.58
CA GLN A 13 21.13 5.16 50.36
C GLN A 13 19.97 5.60 51.25
N ASP A 14 20.27 6.35 52.32
CA ASP A 14 19.26 7.11 53.06
C ASP A 14 18.83 8.28 52.17
N PHE A 15 17.69 8.14 51.52
CA PHE A 15 17.00 9.27 50.90
C PHE A 15 16.25 10.04 51.99
N PRO A 16 16.34 11.38 52.05
CA PRO A 16 15.46 12.15 52.90
C PRO A 16 14.01 11.89 52.46
N GLN A 17 13.17 11.53 53.42
CA GLN A 17 11.73 11.38 53.23
C GLN A 17 11.18 12.70 52.69
N VAL A 18 10.88 12.75 51.38
CA VAL A 18 10.09 13.82 50.79
C VAL A 18 8.72 13.73 51.46
N GLN A 19 8.41 14.69 52.33
CA GLN A 19 7.06 14.85 52.86
C GLN A 19 6.11 14.91 51.66
N LYS A 20 5.14 13.98 51.64
CA LYS A 20 4.02 14.05 50.69
C LYS A 20 3.47 15.48 50.75
N PRO A 21 3.20 16.15 49.62
CA PRO A 21 2.45 17.38 49.67
C PRO A 21 1.14 17.06 50.39
N GLU A 22 0.86 17.81 51.44
CA GLU A 22 -0.43 17.77 52.12
C GLU A 22 -1.53 17.84 51.06
N ASP A 23 -2.54 16.98 51.19
CA ASP A 23 -3.77 17.04 50.42
C ASP A 23 -4.34 18.45 50.59
N ARG A 24 -4.00 19.36 49.66
CA ARG A 24 -4.78 20.56 49.44
C ARG A 24 -6.13 20.04 49.03
N GLN A 25 -7.08 20.09 49.98
CA GLN A 25 -8.49 19.91 49.72
C GLN A 25 -8.80 20.55 48.37
N ASP A 26 -9.21 19.73 47.41
CA ASP A 26 -9.71 20.16 46.12
C ASP A 26 -10.79 21.21 46.41
N SER A 27 -10.41 22.47 46.33
CA SER A 27 -11.28 23.60 46.59
C SER A 27 -12.31 23.59 45.48
N ASP A 28 -13.50 23.11 45.81
CA ASP A 28 -14.76 23.19 45.07
C ASP A 28 -14.58 23.80 43.68
N VAL A 29 -14.12 22.97 42.74
CA VAL A 29 -13.98 23.37 41.35
C VAL A 29 -15.41 23.53 40.84
N ASN A 30 -15.94 24.75 40.89
CA ASN A 30 -17.32 25.07 40.55
C ASN A 30 -17.61 24.59 39.12
N SER A 31 -18.27 23.44 39.02
CA SER A 31 -18.54 22.69 37.79
C SER A 31 -19.38 23.44 36.74
N SER A 32 -19.92 24.60 37.13
CA SER A 32 -20.68 25.54 36.30
C SER A 32 -19.88 26.79 35.87
N SER A 33 -18.59 26.87 36.22
CA SER A 33 -17.71 27.96 35.79
C SER A 33 -17.68 28.05 34.25
N PRO A 34 -17.75 29.27 33.66
CA PRO A 34 -17.64 29.45 32.22
C PRO A 34 -16.42 28.77 31.60
N VAL A 35 -15.29 28.72 32.34
CA VAL A 35 -14.08 28.04 31.91
C VAL A 35 -14.31 26.53 31.82
N ILE A 36 -14.90 25.91 32.83
CA ILE A 36 -15.15 24.46 32.85
C ILE A 36 -16.15 24.07 31.77
N THR A 37 -17.19 24.88 31.57
CA THR A 37 -18.15 24.68 30.47
C THR A 37 -17.46 24.74 29.11
N ALA A 38 -16.56 25.70 28.89
CA ALA A 38 -15.77 25.78 27.66
C ALA A 38 -14.87 24.55 27.48
N PHE A 39 -14.17 24.09 28.52
CA PHE A 39 -13.34 22.88 28.46
C PHE A 39 -14.16 21.61 28.21
N LYS A 40 -15.41 21.52 28.68
CA LYS A 40 -16.32 20.41 28.34
C LYS A 40 -16.70 20.43 26.86
N THR A 41 -16.92 21.61 26.28
CA THR A 41 -17.17 21.74 24.84
C THR A 41 -15.94 21.34 24.03
N PHE A 42 -14.74 21.81 24.41
CA PHE A 42 -13.50 21.40 23.75
C PHE A 42 -13.23 19.91 23.88
N GLN A 43 -13.49 19.33 25.06
CA GLN A 43 -13.38 17.89 25.25
C GLN A 43 -14.30 17.13 24.29
N LEU A 44 -15.57 17.50 24.20
CA LEU A 44 -16.52 16.83 23.30
C LEU A 44 -16.10 16.92 21.83
N GLU A 45 -15.60 18.08 21.40
CA GLU A 45 -15.07 18.27 20.04
C GLU A 45 -13.85 17.39 19.78
N LEU A 46 -12.88 17.36 20.71
CA LEU A 46 -11.68 16.55 20.60
C LEU A 46 -11.99 15.05 20.61
N ASP A 47 -12.88 14.60 21.49
CA ASP A 47 -13.29 13.20 21.60
C ASP A 47 -13.99 12.75 20.32
N THR A 48 -14.95 13.55 19.82
CA THR A 48 -15.65 13.27 18.55
C THR A 48 -14.67 13.17 17.38
N ARG A 49 -13.69 14.08 17.31
CA ARG A 49 -12.64 14.06 16.30
C ARG A 49 -11.74 12.84 16.43
N HIS A 50 -11.35 12.47 17.65
CA HIS A 50 -10.51 11.30 17.88
C HIS A 50 -11.23 10.00 17.52
N ASP A 51 -12.50 9.86 17.91
CA ASP A 51 -13.33 8.72 17.55
C ASP A 51 -13.46 8.57 16.03
N LYS A 52 -13.65 9.67 15.30
CA LYS A 52 -13.64 9.66 13.83
C LYS A 52 -12.30 9.23 13.27
N TYR A 53 -11.20 9.78 13.78
CA TYR A 53 -9.85 9.40 13.37
C TYR A 53 -9.61 7.89 13.53
N GLU A 54 -10.00 7.31 14.67
CA GLU A 54 -9.85 5.87 14.93
C GLU A 54 -10.73 5.00 14.02
N ARG A 55 -11.94 5.46 13.65
CA ARG A 55 -12.76 4.77 12.64
C ARG A 55 -12.08 4.77 11.27
N LEU A 56 -11.51 5.90 10.86
CA LEU A 56 -10.77 6.02 9.60
C LEU A 56 -9.51 5.14 9.58
N VAL A 57 -8.78 5.06 10.70
CA VAL A 57 -7.60 4.16 10.84
C VAL A 57 -8.00 2.70 10.63
N LYS A 58 -9.14 2.26 11.17
CA LYS A 58 -9.64 0.89 10.98
C LYS A 58 -9.98 0.62 9.51
N LEU A 59 -10.72 1.51 8.87
CA LEU A 59 -11.05 1.40 7.44
C LEU A 59 -9.79 1.35 6.57
N SER A 60 -8.84 2.24 6.83
CA SER A 60 -7.53 2.29 6.18
C SER A 60 -6.78 0.97 6.31
N ARG A 61 -6.76 0.39 7.51
CA ARG A 61 -6.08 -0.89 7.76
C ARG A 61 -6.71 -2.03 6.96
N ASP A 62 -8.03 -2.08 6.89
CA ASP A 62 -8.75 -3.09 6.12
C ASP A 62 -8.51 -2.93 4.61
N ILE A 63 -8.46 -1.69 4.11
CA ILE A 63 -8.09 -1.37 2.72
C ILE A 63 -6.68 -1.86 2.43
N THR A 64 -5.70 -1.57 3.30
CA THR A 64 -4.32 -2.04 3.13
C THR A 64 -4.25 -3.56 3.04
N ILE A 65 -4.95 -4.28 3.94
CA ILE A 65 -4.93 -5.74 3.98
C ILE A 65 -5.50 -6.33 2.68
N GLU A 66 -6.66 -5.86 2.24
CA GLU A 66 -7.31 -6.38 1.03
C GLU A 66 -6.57 -5.99 -0.26
N SER A 67 -5.96 -4.80 -0.29
CA SER A 67 -5.11 -4.39 -1.42
C SER A 67 -3.85 -5.27 -1.53
N LYS A 68 -3.18 -5.58 -0.41
CA LYS A 68 -2.06 -6.55 -0.38
C LYS A 68 -2.48 -7.93 -0.85
N ARG A 69 -3.62 -8.43 -0.37
CA ARG A 69 -4.16 -9.73 -0.81
C ARG A 69 -4.42 -9.75 -2.30
N THR A 70 -4.87 -8.64 -2.87
CA THR A 70 -5.05 -8.46 -4.31
C THR A 70 -3.71 -8.47 -5.04
N ILE A 71 -2.70 -7.77 -4.55
CA ILE A 71 -1.34 -7.79 -5.11
C ILE A 71 -0.77 -9.22 -5.11
N PHE A 72 -0.89 -9.96 -4.00
CA PHE A 72 -0.46 -11.36 -3.94
C PHE A 72 -1.22 -12.27 -4.92
N LEU A 73 -2.52 -12.03 -5.11
CA LEU A 73 -3.31 -12.71 -6.13
C LEU A 73 -2.79 -12.41 -7.54
N LEU A 74 -2.48 -11.15 -7.85
CA LEU A 74 -2.00 -10.72 -9.16
C LEU A 74 -0.62 -11.32 -9.53
N HIS A 75 0.26 -11.55 -8.55
CA HIS A 75 1.52 -12.28 -8.78
C HIS A 75 1.32 -13.72 -9.25
N ARG A 76 0.12 -14.29 -9.11
CA ARG A 76 -0.17 -15.64 -9.61
C ARG A 76 -0.32 -15.68 -11.13
N VAL A 77 -0.50 -14.53 -11.80
CA VAL A 77 -0.63 -14.46 -13.27
C VAL A 77 0.59 -15.00 -14.00
N THR A 78 1.78 -14.85 -13.42
CA THR A 78 3.02 -15.38 -14.01
C THR A 78 3.23 -16.87 -13.73
N SER A 79 2.39 -17.51 -12.91
CA SER A 79 2.58 -18.90 -12.47
C SER A 79 2.06 -19.89 -13.53
N PRO A 80 2.87 -20.87 -13.96
CA PRO A 80 2.47 -21.87 -14.95
C PRO A 80 1.38 -22.84 -14.46
N SER A 81 1.03 -22.79 -13.16
CA SER A 81 0.09 -23.70 -12.49
C SER A 81 -1.34 -23.16 -12.33
N VAL A 82 -1.64 -21.95 -12.84
CA VAL A 82 -2.93 -21.28 -12.61
C VAL A 82 -3.81 -21.38 -13.86
N PRO A 83 -5.12 -21.69 -13.72
CA PRO A 83 -6.04 -21.70 -14.85
C PRO A 83 -6.34 -20.25 -15.24
N SER A 84 -5.81 -19.80 -16.38
CA SER A 84 -6.06 -18.52 -17.03
C SER A 84 -5.75 -17.23 -16.24
N ALA A 85 -4.96 -16.34 -16.85
CA ALA A 85 -4.75 -14.97 -16.38
C ALA A 85 -6.08 -14.20 -16.25
N GLU A 86 -7.09 -14.53 -17.06
CA GLU A 86 -8.39 -13.88 -17.05
C GLU A 86 -9.17 -14.14 -15.75
N GLU A 87 -9.11 -15.36 -15.21
CA GLU A 87 -9.78 -15.72 -13.95
C GLU A 87 -9.18 -14.96 -12.77
N VAL A 88 -7.85 -14.87 -12.73
CA VAL A 88 -7.12 -14.10 -11.71
C VAL A 88 -7.48 -12.62 -11.80
N LEU A 89 -7.56 -12.08 -13.01
CA LEU A 89 -7.94 -10.69 -13.23
C LEU A 89 -9.38 -10.43 -12.81
N ALA A 90 -10.32 -11.31 -13.14
CA ALA A 90 -11.71 -11.20 -12.71
C ALA A 90 -11.86 -11.28 -11.18
N GLU A 91 -11.16 -12.22 -10.52
CA GLU A 91 -11.14 -12.31 -9.06
C GLU A 91 -10.55 -11.05 -8.43
N SER A 92 -9.47 -10.49 -9.02
CA SER A 92 -8.85 -9.26 -8.53
C SER A 92 -9.77 -8.04 -8.70
N ASP A 93 -10.56 -7.96 -9.78
CA ASP A 93 -11.55 -6.90 -9.99
C ASP A 93 -12.60 -6.92 -8.87
N ALA A 94 -13.17 -8.09 -8.55
CA ALA A 94 -14.14 -8.25 -7.48
C ALA A 94 -13.58 -7.87 -6.09
N LYS A 95 -12.31 -8.22 -5.82
CA LYS A 95 -11.63 -7.80 -4.58
C LYS A 95 -11.45 -6.28 -4.52
N LEU A 96 -11.03 -5.67 -5.63
CA LEU A 96 -10.87 -4.21 -5.71
C LEU A 96 -12.21 -3.47 -5.62
N ASP A 97 -13.32 -4.05 -6.07
CA ASP A 97 -14.67 -3.53 -5.77
C ASP A 97 -14.93 -3.48 -4.26
N GLY A 98 -14.61 -4.57 -3.55
CA GLY A 98 -14.71 -4.61 -2.09
C GLY A 98 -13.81 -3.61 -1.37
N VAL A 99 -12.66 -3.25 -1.96
CA VAL A 99 -11.79 -2.18 -1.46
C VAL A 99 -12.42 -0.81 -1.73
N ARG A 100 -12.94 -0.57 -2.95
CA ARG A 100 -13.66 0.67 -3.29
C ARG A 100 -14.84 0.94 -2.37
N GLN A 101 -15.58 -0.09 -1.96
CA GLN A 101 -16.66 0.07 -0.98
C GLN A 101 -16.17 0.53 0.40
N LYS A 102 -14.96 0.15 0.83
CA LYS A 102 -14.37 0.68 2.07
C LYS A 102 -13.89 2.12 1.91
N ILE A 103 -13.36 2.47 0.73
CA ILE A 103 -13.01 3.87 0.41
C ILE A 103 -14.28 4.74 0.37
N LYS A 104 -15.40 4.20 -0.11
CA LYS A 104 -16.71 4.87 0.00
C LYS A 104 -17.07 5.19 1.46
N GLN A 105 -16.88 4.24 2.38
CA GLN A 105 -17.13 4.47 3.81
C GLN A 105 -16.21 5.56 4.39
N ILE A 106 -14.96 5.66 3.91
CA ILE A 106 -14.08 6.80 4.25
C ILE A 106 -14.65 8.11 3.73
N ALA A 107 -15.13 8.13 2.49
CA ALA A 107 -15.75 9.32 1.91
C ALA A 107 -17.02 9.76 2.67
N GLU A 108 -17.84 8.80 3.12
CA GLU A 108 -19.02 9.06 3.97
C GLU A 108 -18.63 9.69 5.32
N GLU A 109 -17.60 9.17 6.00
CA GLU A 109 -17.12 9.72 7.29
C GLU A 109 -16.49 11.13 7.18
N LEU A 110 -16.00 11.48 5.98
CA LEU A 110 -15.35 12.76 5.70
C LEU A 110 -16.31 13.81 5.08
N GLN A 111 -17.59 13.50 4.92
CA GLN A 111 -18.56 14.49 4.44
C GLN A 111 -18.59 15.70 5.39
N GLY A 112 -18.38 16.90 4.83
CA GLY A 112 -18.35 18.15 5.59
C GLY A 112 -17.08 18.39 6.42
N GLU A 113 -16.06 17.53 6.30
CA GLU A 113 -14.79 17.66 7.01
C GLU A 113 -13.66 18.15 6.10
N ASP A 114 -12.61 18.73 6.68
CA ASP A 114 -11.35 18.97 5.97
C ASP A 114 -10.58 17.65 5.81
N LEU A 115 -10.46 17.20 4.56
CA LEU A 115 -9.74 15.98 4.19
C LEU A 115 -8.30 15.95 4.73
N TYR A 116 -7.59 17.08 4.71
CA TYR A 116 -6.19 17.15 5.14
C TYR A 116 -6.03 16.99 6.64
N GLN A 117 -7.06 17.27 7.44
CA GLN A 117 -7.04 17.09 8.88
C GLN A 117 -6.95 15.60 9.27
N PHE A 118 -7.63 14.74 8.51
CA PHE A 118 -7.69 13.30 8.76
C PHE A 118 -6.79 12.46 7.84
N HIS A 119 -6.10 13.10 6.89
CA HIS A 119 -5.29 12.44 5.84
C HIS A 119 -4.34 11.35 6.37
N LYS A 120 -3.69 11.61 7.50
CA LYS A 120 -2.77 10.65 8.15
C LYS A 120 -3.43 9.34 8.59
N ALA A 121 -4.75 9.33 8.84
CA ALA A 121 -5.48 8.12 9.22
C ALA A 121 -5.61 7.14 8.05
N PHE A 122 -5.83 7.65 6.83
CA PHE A 122 -6.19 6.84 5.68
C PHE A 122 -5.15 6.76 4.57
N THR A 123 -4.15 7.67 4.56
CA THR A 123 -3.09 7.68 3.55
C THR A 123 -2.42 6.32 3.32
N PRO A 124 -2.14 5.45 4.34
CA PRO A 124 -1.53 4.15 4.07
C PRO A 124 -2.44 3.20 3.29
N GLY A 125 -3.76 3.22 3.57
CA GLY A 125 -4.75 2.45 2.82
C GLY A 125 -4.85 2.92 1.38
N ILE A 126 -4.90 4.23 1.15
CA ILE A 126 -5.02 4.81 -0.19
C ILE A 126 -3.78 4.53 -1.05
N GLN A 127 -2.57 4.67 -0.50
CA GLN A 127 -1.34 4.33 -1.21
C GLN A 127 -1.32 2.86 -1.64
N GLU A 128 -1.71 1.94 -0.76
CA GLU A 128 -1.78 0.51 -1.07
C GLU A 128 -2.86 0.18 -2.12
N TYR A 129 -4.00 0.89 -2.09
CA TYR A 129 -5.03 0.78 -3.13
C TYR A 129 -4.47 1.23 -4.49
N VAL A 130 -3.77 2.37 -4.54
CA VAL A 130 -3.11 2.86 -5.77
C VAL A 130 -2.13 1.82 -6.31
N GLU A 131 -1.28 1.26 -5.44
CA GLU A 131 -0.34 0.19 -5.79
C GLU A 131 -1.09 -1.01 -6.41
N ALA A 132 -2.17 -1.47 -5.79
CA ALA A 132 -2.93 -2.62 -6.29
C ALA A 132 -3.62 -2.34 -7.65
N VAL A 133 -4.30 -1.21 -7.82
CA VAL A 133 -5.00 -0.90 -9.08
C VAL A 133 -4.03 -0.60 -10.22
N SER A 134 -2.90 0.02 -9.92
CA SER A 134 -1.86 0.30 -10.91
C SER A 134 -1.15 -0.97 -11.35
N PHE A 135 -0.92 -1.91 -10.42
CA PHE A 135 -0.35 -3.22 -10.75
C PHE A 135 -1.30 -4.03 -11.64
N GLN A 136 -2.59 -4.09 -11.27
CA GLN A 136 -3.61 -4.73 -12.11
C GLN A 136 -3.70 -4.10 -13.50
N HIS A 137 -3.71 -2.77 -13.58
CA HIS A 137 -3.80 -2.05 -14.84
C HIS A 137 -2.57 -2.31 -15.73
N PHE A 138 -1.37 -2.35 -15.15
CA PHE A 138 -0.17 -2.72 -15.89
C PHE A 138 -0.23 -4.16 -16.42
N ILE A 139 -0.77 -5.11 -15.64
CA ILE A 139 -0.94 -6.49 -16.10
C ILE A 139 -1.88 -6.54 -17.31
N LYS A 140 -2.96 -5.75 -17.31
CA LYS A 140 -3.96 -5.71 -18.39
C LYS A 140 -3.49 -4.95 -19.64
N HIS A 141 -2.78 -3.83 -19.46
CA HIS A 141 -2.59 -2.85 -20.54
C HIS A 141 -1.13 -2.49 -20.84
N ARG A 142 -0.18 -2.92 -19.99
CA ARG A 142 1.25 -2.54 -20.07
C ARG A 142 1.50 -1.03 -20.01
N THR A 143 0.59 -0.29 -19.37
CA THR A 143 0.66 1.16 -19.17
C THR A 143 0.49 1.52 -17.69
N LEU A 144 0.77 2.76 -17.34
CA LEU A 144 0.48 3.30 -16.01
C LEU A 144 -0.93 3.89 -16.00
N ILE A 145 -1.76 3.50 -15.03
CA ILE A 145 -3.07 4.12 -14.81
C ILE A 145 -2.91 5.56 -14.35
N SER A 146 -3.65 6.51 -14.93
CA SER A 146 -3.57 7.92 -14.52
C SER A 146 -4.25 8.17 -13.17
N LEU A 147 -3.88 9.26 -12.48
CA LEU A 147 -4.57 9.70 -11.27
C LEU A 147 -6.07 9.96 -11.53
N GLU A 148 -6.39 10.54 -12.69
CA GLU A 148 -7.76 10.82 -13.11
C GLU A 148 -8.58 9.53 -13.26
N ASP A 149 -8.00 8.50 -13.89
CA ASP A 149 -8.65 7.19 -14.04
C ASP A 149 -8.85 6.50 -12.69
N VAL A 150 -7.90 6.65 -11.76
CA VAL A 150 -8.05 6.14 -10.39
C VAL A 150 -9.22 6.86 -9.69
N ASN A 151 -9.28 8.19 -9.75
CA ASN A 151 -10.33 8.99 -9.12
C ASN A 151 -11.71 8.75 -9.75
N THR A 152 -11.79 8.52 -11.06
CA THR A 152 -13.04 8.18 -11.76
C THR A 152 -13.66 6.90 -11.20
N ARG A 153 -12.83 5.94 -10.78
CA ARG A 153 -13.29 4.69 -10.14
C ARG A 153 -13.75 4.88 -8.68
N LEU A 154 -13.56 6.07 -8.11
CA LEU A 154 -13.92 6.42 -6.73
C LEU A 154 -15.06 7.47 -6.69
N VAL A 155 -15.85 7.52 -7.75
CA VAL A 155 -17.13 8.21 -7.79
C VAL A 155 -18.24 7.20 -7.48
N PHE A 156 -18.99 7.47 -6.43
CA PHE A 156 -20.05 6.61 -5.90
C PHE A 156 -21.39 7.30 -6.09
N LEU A 157 -22.24 6.69 -6.92
CA LEU A 157 -23.63 7.10 -7.02
C LEU A 157 -24.38 6.53 -5.82
N GLN A 158 -25.14 7.38 -5.12
CA GLN A 158 -26.07 6.90 -4.11
C GLN A 158 -27.23 6.22 -4.82
N GLU A 159 -27.44 4.93 -4.57
CA GLU A 159 -28.67 4.26 -4.99
C GLU A 159 -29.80 4.74 -4.09
N ASP A 160 -30.86 5.27 -4.71
CA ASP A 160 -32.08 5.69 -4.03
C ASP A 160 -32.61 4.50 -3.21
N LYS A 161 -32.42 4.54 -1.90
CA LYS A 161 -33.17 3.68 -0.96
C LYS A 161 -34.63 4.14 -0.85
N SER A 162 -35.23 4.62 -1.94
CA SER A 162 -36.64 4.96 -2.04
C SER A 162 -37.39 3.85 -2.78
N GLU A 163 -37.45 2.66 -2.18
CA GLU A 163 -38.64 1.85 -2.40
C GLU A 163 -39.81 2.59 -1.72
N ALA A 164 -40.65 3.18 -2.57
CA ALA A 164 -41.85 3.94 -2.27
C ALA A 164 -41.66 5.31 -1.59
N LYS A 165 -41.81 6.39 -2.38
CA LYS A 165 -42.82 7.44 -2.11
C LYS A 165 -42.90 8.50 -3.23
N ASP A 166 -44.14 8.68 -3.67
CA ASP A 166 -44.76 9.87 -4.26
C ASP A 166 -44.38 10.30 -5.70
N PRO A 167 -45.28 10.12 -6.70
CA PRO A 167 -45.08 10.61 -8.07
C PRO A 167 -45.18 12.14 -8.23
N SER A 168 -45.20 12.91 -7.14
CA SER A 168 -45.22 14.39 -7.14
C SER A 168 -43.97 15.05 -6.54
N ALA A 169 -42.90 14.31 -6.23
CA ALA A 169 -41.65 14.90 -5.74
C ALA A 169 -40.80 15.45 -6.89
N GLU A 170 -40.36 16.71 -6.78
CA GLU A 170 -39.35 17.31 -7.65
C GLU A 170 -38.07 16.44 -7.68
N PRO A 171 -37.32 16.40 -8.79
CA PRO A 171 -36.12 15.58 -8.90
C PRO A 171 -35.11 16.01 -7.82
N GLN A 172 -34.96 15.19 -6.77
CA GLN A 172 -33.89 15.35 -5.80
C GLN A 172 -32.56 15.23 -6.54
N GLU A 173 -31.69 16.23 -6.39
CA GLU A 173 -30.32 16.17 -6.90
C GLU A 173 -29.66 14.91 -6.34
N ARG A 174 -29.28 13.99 -7.22
CA ARG A 174 -28.56 12.77 -6.82
C ARG A 174 -27.29 13.19 -6.12
N GLU A 175 -27.17 12.90 -4.83
CA GLU A 175 -25.98 13.22 -4.07
C GLU A 175 -24.83 12.31 -4.55
N VAL A 176 -23.90 12.89 -5.30
CA VAL A 176 -22.72 12.18 -5.80
C VAL A 176 -21.64 12.23 -4.73
N LEU A 177 -21.29 11.08 -4.18
CA LEU A 177 -20.18 10.96 -3.24
C LEU A 177 -18.91 10.62 -4.01
N ALA A 178 -17.83 11.39 -3.84
CA ALA A 178 -16.57 11.11 -4.49
C ALA A 178 -15.39 11.18 -3.51
N PHE A 179 -14.43 10.28 -3.67
CA PHE A 179 -13.14 10.35 -2.98
C PHE A 179 -12.04 10.75 -3.97
N GLN A 180 -11.22 11.73 -3.60
CA GLN A 180 -10.11 12.21 -4.43
C GLN A 180 -8.78 11.76 -3.82
N VAL A 181 -8.05 10.89 -4.53
CA VAL A 181 -6.68 10.53 -4.19
C VAL A 181 -5.78 11.74 -4.38
N THR A 182 -4.92 12.03 -3.40
CA THR A 182 -3.98 13.14 -3.51
C THR A 182 -2.84 12.79 -4.47
N PRO A 183 -2.23 13.78 -5.16
CA PRO A 183 -1.07 13.53 -6.01
C PRO A 183 0.09 12.85 -5.25
N ILE A 184 0.24 13.15 -3.95
CA ILE A 184 1.27 12.57 -3.10
C ILE A 184 0.98 11.08 -2.84
N ASP A 185 -0.26 10.73 -2.46
CA ASP A 185 -0.63 9.31 -2.27
C ASP A 185 -0.46 8.51 -3.54
N TYR A 186 -0.80 9.11 -4.69
CA TYR A 186 -0.60 8.48 -5.98
C TYR A 186 0.88 8.23 -6.28
N LEU A 187 1.74 9.24 -6.12
CA LEU A 187 3.19 9.09 -6.32
C LEU A 187 3.79 8.04 -5.37
N LEU A 188 3.37 8.01 -4.11
CA LEU A 188 3.88 7.03 -3.15
C LEU A 188 3.43 5.60 -3.49
N GLY A 189 2.17 5.41 -3.86
CA GLY A 189 1.66 4.11 -4.31
C GLY A 189 2.31 3.62 -5.62
N VAL A 190 2.54 4.52 -6.59
CA VAL A 190 3.27 4.19 -7.83
C VAL A 190 4.74 3.89 -7.55
N ALA A 191 5.34 4.53 -6.54
CA ALA A 191 6.70 4.18 -6.16
C ALA A 191 6.78 2.75 -5.59
N ASP A 192 5.80 2.34 -4.78
CA ASP A 192 5.73 0.98 -4.24
C ASP A 192 5.40 -0.07 -5.30
N LEU A 193 4.54 0.27 -6.28
CA LEU A 193 4.29 -0.55 -7.48
C LEU A 193 5.58 -1.04 -8.14
N THR A 194 6.63 -0.22 -8.19
CA THR A 194 7.90 -0.59 -8.84
C THR A 194 8.59 -1.79 -8.17
N GLY A 195 8.35 -1.96 -6.87
CA GLY A 195 8.76 -3.13 -6.11
C GLY A 195 8.02 -4.39 -6.56
N GLU A 196 6.72 -4.30 -6.79
CA GLU A 196 5.89 -5.42 -7.25
C GLU A 196 6.18 -5.76 -8.72
N LEU A 197 6.43 -4.76 -9.57
CA LEU A 197 6.86 -4.97 -10.95
C LEU A 197 8.22 -5.67 -11.06
N MET A 198 9.18 -5.28 -10.21
CA MET A 198 10.45 -5.99 -10.08
C MET A 198 10.22 -7.46 -9.67
N ARG A 199 9.38 -7.72 -8.67
CA ARG A 199 9.07 -9.10 -8.23
C ARG A 199 8.47 -9.91 -9.36
N MET A 200 7.53 -9.34 -10.09
CA MET A 200 6.92 -9.97 -11.26
C MET A 200 7.96 -10.26 -12.37
N CYS A 201 8.90 -9.33 -12.61
CA CYS A 201 10.00 -9.55 -13.55
C CYS A 201 10.80 -10.79 -13.16
N ILE A 202 11.30 -10.86 -11.93
CA ILE A 202 12.12 -12.00 -11.47
C ILE A 202 11.30 -13.31 -11.47
N GLY A 203 10.03 -13.25 -11.06
CA GLY A 203 9.12 -14.40 -11.13
C GLY A 203 8.91 -14.91 -12.55
N SER A 204 8.75 -14.00 -13.52
CA SER A 204 8.59 -14.36 -14.94
C SER A 204 9.85 -15.03 -15.50
N VAL A 205 11.05 -14.51 -15.19
CA VAL A 205 12.33 -15.11 -15.57
C VAL A 205 12.46 -16.54 -15.02
N GLY A 206 12.12 -16.73 -13.74
CA GLY A 206 12.17 -18.04 -13.09
C GLY A 206 11.24 -19.08 -13.73
N ASN A 207 10.16 -18.62 -14.37
CA ASN A 207 9.21 -19.47 -15.10
C ASN A 207 9.55 -19.62 -16.59
N GLY A 208 10.69 -19.09 -17.04
CA GLY A 208 11.16 -19.20 -18.42
C GLY A 208 10.59 -18.16 -19.39
N ASP A 209 9.90 -17.13 -18.90
CA ASP A 209 9.45 -16.00 -19.72
C ASP A 209 10.64 -15.10 -20.07
N ILE A 210 10.86 -14.89 -21.37
CA ILE A 210 11.95 -14.11 -21.92
C ILE A 210 11.51 -12.75 -22.50
N ASP A 211 10.20 -12.48 -22.55
CA ASP A 211 9.63 -11.28 -23.17
C ASP A 211 9.17 -10.26 -22.12
N THR A 212 8.45 -10.73 -21.09
CA THR A 212 7.94 -9.89 -19.98
C THR A 212 9.03 -9.07 -19.28
N PRO A 213 10.24 -9.59 -19.00
CA PRO A 213 11.32 -8.82 -18.37
C PRO A 213 11.69 -7.54 -19.13
N PHE A 214 11.78 -7.60 -20.46
CA PHE A 214 12.17 -6.44 -21.26
C PHE A 214 11.06 -5.38 -21.31
N GLN A 215 9.79 -5.80 -21.37
CA GLN A 215 8.64 -4.90 -21.27
C GLN A 215 8.62 -4.18 -19.92
N LEU A 216 8.87 -4.92 -18.84
CA LEU A 216 8.97 -4.39 -17.49
C LEU A 216 10.13 -3.41 -17.32
N SER A 217 11.30 -3.74 -17.88
CA SER A 217 12.47 -2.86 -17.86
C SER A 217 12.16 -1.50 -18.49
N GLN A 218 11.61 -1.50 -19.71
CA GLN A 218 11.24 -0.27 -20.41
C GLN A 218 10.25 0.56 -19.59
N PHE A 219 9.25 -0.08 -18.99
CA PHE A 219 8.26 0.61 -18.18
C PHE A 219 8.85 1.20 -16.88
N LEU A 220 9.71 0.45 -16.19
CA LEU A 220 10.40 0.93 -14.98
C LEU A 220 11.35 2.09 -15.26
N GLN A 221 12.03 2.09 -16.41
CA GLN A 221 12.86 3.21 -16.86
C GLN A 221 12.01 4.48 -17.01
N GLN A 222 10.85 4.39 -17.67
CA GLN A 222 9.93 5.53 -17.82
C GLN A 222 9.44 6.07 -16.48
N ILE A 223 9.10 5.17 -15.53
CA ILE A 223 8.72 5.59 -14.17
C ILE A 223 9.91 6.28 -13.48
N HIS A 224 11.10 5.68 -13.50
CA HIS A 224 12.30 6.26 -12.91
C HIS A 224 12.61 7.66 -13.46
N ASP A 225 12.49 7.85 -14.77
CA ASP A 225 12.72 9.14 -15.41
C ASP A 225 11.67 10.16 -14.99
N GLY A 226 10.40 9.76 -14.86
CA GLY A 226 9.33 10.61 -14.30
C GLY A 226 9.61 11.05 -12.86
N PHE A 227 10.02 10.13 -11.98
CA PHE A 227 10.39 10.47 -10.60
C PHE A 227 11.65 11.34 -10.53
N SER A 228 12.62 11.08 -11.41
CA SER A 228 13.85 11.89 -11.50
C SER A 228 13.56 13.30 -12.00
N TYR A 229 12.58 13.45 -12.90
CA TYR A 229 12.10 14.75 -13.37
C TYR A 229 11.45 15.58 -12.26
N ILE A 230 10.67 14.95 -11.38
CA ILE A 230 10.13 15.62 -10.17
C ILE A 230 11.28 16.05 -9.24
N GLY A 231 12.27 15.16 -9.06
CA GLY A 231 13.49 15.45 -8.31
C GLY A 231 13.22 16.00 -6.91
N ASN A 232 13.91 17.09 -6.56
CA ASN A 232 13.82 17.71 -5.23
C ASN A 232 12.63 18.68 -5.07
N THR A 233 11.77 18.81 -6.09
CA THR A 233 10.55 19.64 -6.01
C THR A 233 9.41 18.91 -5.30
N GLY A 234 9.49 17.58 -5.21
CA GLY A 234 8.51 16.76 -4.52
C GLY A 234 8.69 16.70 -2.99
N PRO A 235 7.71 16.13 -2.26
CA PRO A 235 7.82 15.85 -0.84
C PRO A 235 9.02 14.93 -0.51
N TYR A 236 9.56 15.07 0.69
CA TYR A 236 10.70 14.28 1.17
C TYR A 236 10.46 12.76 1.06
N GLU A 237 9.22 12.32 1.30
CA GLU A 237 8.80 10.93 1.21
C GLU A 237 8.99 10.35 -0.20
N VAL A 238 8.70 11.15 -1.24
CA VAL A 238 8.89 10.77 -2.64
C VAL A 238 10.37 10.63 -2.95
N SER A 239 11.20 11.57 -2.49
CA SER A 239 12.66 11.50 -2.65
C SER A 239 13.27 10.28 -1.97
N LYS A 240 12.73 9.84 -0.82
CA LYS A 240 13.15 8.61 -0.15
C LYS A 240 12.83 7.37 -1.00
N LYS A 241 11.66 7.33 -1.63
CA LYS A 241 11.24 6.21 -2.50
C LYS A 241 12.07 6.10 -3.77
N LEU A 242 12.63 7.21 -4.28
CA LEU A 242 13.53 7.20 -5.45
C LEU A 242 14.76 6.30 -5.24
N HIS A 243 15.26 6.17 -4.01
CA HIS A 243 16.36 5.24 -3.72
C HIS A 243 15.96 3.77 -3.93
N THR A 244 14.82 3.35 -3.39
CA THR A 244 14.29 1.99 -3.56
C THR A 244 13.86 1.71 -5.00
N LEU A 245 13.35 2.72 -5.71
CA LEU A 245 13.05 2.65 -7.14
C LEU A 245 14.30 2.33 -7.96
N ARG A 246 15.42 3.03 -7.73
CA ARG A 246 16.69 2.74 -8.41
C ARG A 246 17.19 1.32 -8.17
N GLN A 247 17.05 0.81 -6.95
CA GLN A 247 17.41 -0.57 -6.64
C GLN A 247 16.52 -1.58 -7.37
N SER A 248 15.23 -1.27 -7.51
CA SER A 248 14.27 -2.10 -8.24
C SER A 248 14.56 -2.11 -9.74
N LEU A 249 14.85 -0.94 -10.32
CA LEU A 249 15.26 -0.79 -11.71
C LEU A 249 16.55 -1.56 -12.01
N ALA A 250 17.60 -1.38 -11.18
CA ALA A 250 18.87 -2.08 -11.38
C ALA A 250 18.71 -3.61 -11.43
N LYS A 251 17.89 -4.18 -10.55
CA LYS A 251 17.61 -5.62 -10.55
C LYS A 251 16.90 -6.11 -11.81
N VAL A 252 16.00 -5.30 -12.35
CA VAL A 252 15.27 -5.63 -13.59
C VAL A 252 16.19 -5.51 -14.81
N GLU A 253 17.03 -4.48 -14.85
CA GLU A 253 18.05 -4.30 -15.90
C GLU A 253 19.08 -5.43 -15.88
N ASP A 254 19.57 -5.83 -14.70
CA ASP A 254 20.49 -6.96 -14.54
C ASP A 254 19.87 -8.29 -15.02
N ALA A 255 18.57 -8.50 -14.75
CA ALA A 255 17.84 -9.66 -15.24
C ALA A 255 17.76 -9.67 -16.78
N CYS A 256 17.41 -8.52 -17.38
CA CYS A 256 17.36 -8.36 -18.84
C CYS A 256 18.73 -8.54 -19.49
N TYR A 257 19.78 -7.98 -18.88
CA TYR A 257 21.16 -8.15 -19.32
C TYR A 257 21.55 -9.64 -19.33
N THR A 258 21.28 -10.34 -18.23
CA THR A 258 21.61 -11.76 -18.09
C THR A 258 20.87 -12.62 -19.13
N LEU A 259 19.57 -12.33 -19.36
CA LEU A 259 18.79 -12.97 -20.40
C LEU A 259 19.37 -12.74 -21.79
N ARG A 260 19.78 -11.50 -22.08
CA ARG A 260 20.32 -11.14 -23.39
C ARG A 260 21.65 -11.83 -23.68
N VAL A 261 22.56 -11.87 -22.71
CA VAL A 261 23.86 -12.52 -22.85
C VAL A 261 23.67 -14.02 -23.06
N ARG A 262 22.98 -14.70 -22.14
CA ARG A 262 22.76 -16.15 -22.24
C ARG A 262 21.96 -16.54 -23.48
N GLY A 263 20.95 -15.74 -23.83
CA GLY A 263 20.12 -15.97 -25.03
C GLY A 263 20.83 -15.72 -26.36
N SER A 264 22.01 -15.11 -26.32
CA SER A 264 22.88 -14.97 -27.49
C SER A 264 23.90 -16.11 -27.61
N GLU A 265 24.12 -16.87 -26.54
CA GLU A 265 25.09 -17.98 -26.46
C GLU A 265 24.43 -19.36 -26.59
N ILE A 266 23.19 -19.52 -26.09
CA ILE A 266 22.48 -20.81 -26.01
C ILE A 266 21.20 -20.76 -26.88
N PRO A 267 20.89 -21.81 -27.67
CA PRO A 267 19.65 -21.89 -28.45
C PRO A 267 18.41 -21.61 -27.59
N LYS A 268 17.48 -20.80 -28.10
CA LYS A 268 16.31 -20.28 -27.35
C LYS A 268 15.49 -21.33 -26.60
N HIS A 269 15.41 -22.55 -27.12
CA HIS A 269 14.66 -23.65 -26.49
C HIS A 269 15.30 -24.20 -25.21
N MET A 270 16.61 -24.02 -25.00
CA MET A 270 17.32 -24.49 -23.79
C MET A 270 17.49 -23.40 -22.73
N LEU A 271 17.12 -22.15 -23.02
CA LEU A 271 17.28 -21.04 -22.07
C LEU A 271 16.38 -21.20 -20.85
N ALA A 272 15.12 -21.58 -21.07
CA ALA A 272 14.16 -21.77 -19.98
C ALA A 272 14.66 -22.82 -18.97
N ASP A 273 15.27 -23.92 -19.43
CA ASP A 273 15.80 -24.98 -18.57
C ASP A 273 17.03 -24.53 -17.75
N VAL A 274 17.91 -23.73 -18.36
CA VAL A 274 19.09 -23.14 -17.68
C VAL A 274 18.67 -22.14 -16.60
N PHE A 275 17.61 -21.37 -16.80
CA PHE A 275 17.09 -20.43 -15.81
C PHE A 275 16.22 -21.10 -14.73
N ALA A 276 15.50 -22.17 -15.07
CA ALA A 276 14.70 -22.96 -14.13
C ALA A 276 15.54 -23.91 -13.25
N GLY A 277 16.85 -24.00 -13.48
CA GLY A 277 17.74 -24.90 -12.74
C GLY A 277 17.47 -26.39 -12.98
N ARG A 278 16.70 -26.74 -14.03
CA ARG A 278 16.56 -28.13 -14.46
C ARG A 278 17.81 -28.50 -15.22
N ALA A 279 18.76 -29.11 -14.51
CA ALA A 279 19.86 -29.82 -15.14
C ALA A 279 19.26 -30.83 -16.13
N MET A 280 19.55 -30.67 -17.41
CA MET A 280 19.30 -31.72 -18.40
C MET A 280 20.03 -32.98 -17.95
N PRO A 281 19.41 -34.18 -18.01
CA PRO A 281 20.20 -35.39 -17.95
C PRO A 281 21.16 -35.35 -19.14
N MET A 282 22.46 -35.25 -18.83
CA MET A 282 23.52 -35.48 -19.81
C MET A 282 23.28 -36.87 -20.40
N ASP A 283 23.00 -36.93 -21.71
CA ASP A 283 22.92 -38.19 -22.42
C ASP A 283 24.33 -38.82 -22.43
N PRO A 284 24.54 -40.00 -21.81
CA PRO A 284 25.85 -40.60 -21.76
C PRO A 284 26.06 -41.48 -22.99
N ASP A 285 26.03 -40.91 -24.19
CA ASP A 285 26.53 -41.64 -25.36
C ASP A 285 26.89 -40.73 -26.55
N GLU A 286 28.10 -40.16 -26.50
CA GLU A 286 28.87 -39.90 -27.73
C GLU A 286 30.37 -40.03 -27.38
N GLY A 287 30.89 -41.25 -27.54
CA GLY A 287 32.29 -41.51 -27.24
C GLY A 287 32.80 -42.93 -27.47
N VAL A 288 32.31 -43.65 -28.49
CA VAL A 288 33.05 -44.79 -29.06
C VAL A 288 32.99 -44.74 -30.59
N ALA A 289 34.05 -44.21 -31.19
CA ALA A 289 34.62 -44.65 -32.47
C ALA A 289 36.06 -44.13 -32.56
#